data_AF-A0A430FUF3-F1
#
_entry.id   AF-A0A430FUF3-F1
#
_cell.length_a   1.000
_cell.length_b   1.000
_cell.length_c   1.000
_cell.angle_alpha   90.00
_cell.angle_beta   90.00
_cell.angle_gamma   90.00
#
_symmetry.space_group_name_H-M   'P 1'
#
loop_
_entity.id
_entity.type
_entity.pdbx_description
1 polymer ?
#
loop_
_entity_poly.entity_id
_entity_poly.type
_entity_poly.pdbx_seq_one_letter_code
_entity_poly.pdbx_strand_id
1 'polypeptide(L)'
;MTLVHFNLTDPQGVPLSGAVACVPTRRVTVGSAVRLPIPVTIQLTDGEATVDLLPSDTQWVWRVSELVSKGMVRYVALPDETMVEYASLEDIDPATLDVDSATLAAWEQTTRQAQAALDGIRGVGESVERAESAASGAEQALETAKSFDLTVGTVRVTDSVDEAGASLHGDWPAKTLDMVIPRGPKGEQGESGERGVEGPQGPRGEAGAPFGIAKVYGSMDAMKADHDNPDIPLGSFVCITTDSIEDTENATLWVKSSTEWTFITDMSGATGLQGPQGPQGIQGPDGDKGDPGRQGDQGDPGLAATIHVGTVTTLAPGESATVTNSGNASDAVLNFAIPKGEKGDQGDPGQNGKDGIQLHYSDTLEEGIAWSKEHPDDFVAVLEEVSTS
;
A
#
# COMPACT_ATOMS: atom_id res chain seq x y z
N MET A 1 57.10 -0.44 -32.25
CA MET A 1 55.82 0.00 -31.65
C MET A 1 54.78 -0.53 -32.60
N THR A 2 53.85 -1.32 -32.10
CA THR A 2 52.89 -2.09 -32.89
C THR A 2 51.50 -1.61 -32.51
N LEU A 3 50.73 -1.13 -33.49
CA LEU A 3 49.33 -0.79 -33.27
C LEU A 3 48.51 -2.07 -33.17
N VAL A 4 47.81 -2.24 -32.05
CA VAL A 4 46.88 -3.35 -31.85
C VAL A 4 45.47 -2.85 -31.98
N HIS A 5 44.74 -3.42 -32.93
CA HIS A 5 43.32 -3.16 -33.11
C HIS A 5 42.48 -4.22 -32.38
N PHE A 6 41.52 -3.75 -31.61
CA PHE A 6 40.55 -4.54 -30.86
C PHE A 6 39.19 -4.36 -31.50
N ASN A 7 38.51 -5.47 -31.76
CA ASN A 7 37.11 -5.49 -32.14
C ASN A 7 36.43 -6.62 -31.36
N LEU A 8 35.65 -6.27 -30.34
CA LEU A 8 34.97 -7.19 -29.44
C LEU A 8 33.46 -7.13 -29.67
N THR A 9 32.89 -8.22 -30.14
CA THR A 9 31.45 -8.39 -30.36
C THR A 9 30.92 -9.60 -29.58
N ASP A 10 29.62 -9.62 -29.32
CA ASP A 10 28.93 -10.83 -28.88
C ASP A 10 28.85 -11.88 -30.01
N PRO A 11 28.35 -13.11 -29.75
CA PRO A 11 28.19 -14.14 -30.77
C PRO A 11 27.24 -13.78 -31.93
N GLN A 12 26.44 -12.73 -31.80
CA GLN A 12 25.53 -12.20 -32.81
C GLN A 12 26.17 -11.07 -33.62
N GLY A 13 27.39 -10.66 -33.29
CA GLY A 13 28.10 -9.55 -33.94
C GLY A 13 27.74 -8.17 -33.38
N VAL A 14 27.05 -8.11 -32.23
CA VAL A 14 26.72 -6.83 -31.57
C VAL A 14 27.98 -6.32 -30.85
N PRO A 15 28.38 -5.06 -31.07
CA PRO A 15 29.56 -4.51 -30.42
C PRO A 15 29.44 -4.43 -28.90
N LEU A 16 30.50 -4.82 -28.19
CA LEU A 16 30.52 -4.84 -26.73
C LEU A 16 31.01 -3.51 -26.17
N SER A 17 30.35 -3.05 -25.09
CA SER A 17 30.78 -1.88 -24.33
C SER A 17 31.69 -2.29 -23.16
N GLY A 18 32.71 -1.48 -22.88
CA GLY A 18 33.66 -1.72 -21.79
C GLY A 18 35.04 -1.21 -22.13
N ALA A 19 36.07 -1.88 -21.61
CA ALA A 19 37.47 -1.50 -21.81
C ALA A 19 38.37 -2.70 -22.08
N VAL A 20 39.58 -2.43 -22.56
CA VAL A 20 40.66 -3.42 -22.62
C VAL A 20 41.82 -2.92 -21.79
N ALA A 21 42.35 -3.77 -20.93
CA ALA A 21 43.54 -3.49 -20.13
C ALA A 21 44.72 -4.35 -20.59
N CYS A 22 45.75 -3.70 -21.14
CA CYS A 22 47.00 -4.32 -21.56
C CYS A 22 48.06 -4.06 -20.48
N VAL A 23 48.52 -5.11 -19.83
CA VAL A 23 49.54 -5.05 -18.77
C VAL A 23 50.74 -5.88 -19.22
N PRO A 24 51.97 -5.32 -19.26
CA PRO A 24 53.14 -6.12 -19.55
C PRO A 24 53.35 -7.11 -18.41
N THR A 25 53.63 -8.38 -18.73
CA THR A 25 53.90 -9.36 -17.68
C THR A 25 55.19 -9.04 -16.92
N ARG A 26 56.13 -8.32 -17.56
CA ARG A 26 57.46 -7.98 -17.02
C ARG A 26 58.02 -6.69 -17.59
N ARG A 27 59.07 -6.16 -16.93
CA ARG A 27 59.97 -5.16 -17.51
C ARG A 27 60.99 -5.86 -18.40
N VAL A 28 61.34 -5.24 -19.53
CA VAL A 28 62.17 -5.86 -20.58
C VAL A 28 63.56 -5.26 -20.54
N THR A 29 64.60 -6.08 -20.68
CA THR A 29 65.96 -5.58 -20.91
C THR A 29 66.32 -5.83 -22.36
N VAL A 30 66.40 -4.77 -23.17
CA VAL A 30 66.80 -4.86 -24.58
C VAL A 30 68.22 -4.32 -24.71
N GLY A 31 69.20 -5.20 -24.91
CA GLY A 31 70.62 -4.83 -24.89
C GLY A 31 71.05 -4.37 -23.49
N SER A 32 71.52 -3.13 -23.35
CA SER A 32 71.89 -2.51 -22.06
C SER A 32 70.78 -1.64 -21.44
N ALA A 33 69.62 -1.52 -22.09
CA ALA A 33 68.54 -0.64 -21.66
C ALA A 33 67.35 -1.42 -21.09
N VAL A 34 66.92 -1.05 -19.88
CA VAL A 34 65.63 -1.50 -19.33
C VAL A 34 64.53 -0.67 -19.98
N ARG A 35 63.70 -1.31 -20.80
CA ARG A 35 62.47 -0.72 -21.33
C ARG A 35 61.34 -0.93 -20.32
N LEU A 36 60.57 0.13 -20.11
CA LEU A 36 59.44 0.16 -19.19
C LEU A 36 58.15 0.26 -20.00
N PRO A 37 57.58 -0.86 -20.50
CA PRO A 37 56.22 -0.82 -21.00
C PRO A 37 55.30 -0.37 -19.86
N ILE A 38 54.45 0.61 -20.13
CA ILE A 38 53.49 1.14 -19.17
C ILE A 38 52.18 0.37 -19.39
N PRO A 39 51.49 -0.11 -18.33
CA PRO A 39 50.15 -0.63 -18.47
C PRO A 39 49.23 0.40 -19.13
N VAL A 40 48.41 -0.04 -20.08
CA VAL A 40 47.45 0.84 -20.76
C VAL A 40 46.06 0.25 -20.60
N THR A 41 45.10 1.09 -20.23
CA THR A 41 43.67 0.75 -20.27
C THR A 41 42.99 1.70 -21.23
N ILE A 42 42.24 1.15 -22.17
CA ILE A 42 41.58 1.89 -23.23
C ILE A 42 40.10 1.52 -23.24
N GLN A 43 39.24 2.51 -23.47
CA GLN A 43 37.79 2.30 -23.58
C GLN A 43 37.44 1.85 -24.99
N LEU A 44 36.47 0.94 -25.10
CA LEU A 44 35.91 0.52 -26.37
C LEU A 44 34.88 1.55 -26.83
N THR A 45 34.92 1.91 -28.10
CA THR A 45 33.89 2.70 -28.77
C THR A 45 33.28 1.84 -29.85
N ASP A 46 32.00 1.51 -29.71
CA ASP A 46 31.31 0.58 -30.63
C ASP A 46 32.06 -0.76 -30.78
N GLY A 47 32.47 -1.36 -29.67
CA GLY A 47 33.25 -2.61 -29.65
C GLY A 47 34.69 -2.47 -30.13
N GLU A 48 35.10 -1.29 -30.61
CA GLU A 48 36.39 -1.09 -31.24
C GLU A 48 37.34 -0.22 -30.43
N ALA A 49 38.63 -0.46 -30.68
CA ALA A 49 39.71 0.25 -30.01
C ALA A 49 41.04 0.06 -30.74
N THR A 50 41.93 1.05 -30.66
CA THR A 50 43.31 0.90 -31.12
C THR A 50 44.27 1.45 -30.08
N VAL A 51 45.34 0.72 -29.80
CA VAL A 51 46.39 1.14 -28.87
C VAL A 51 47.77 0.80 -29.41
N ASP A 52 48.72 1.70 -29.20
CA ASP A 52 50.12 1.48 -29.55
C ASP A 52 50.85 0.76 -28.41
N LEU A 53 51.38 -0.42 -28.68
CA LEU A 53 52.04 -1.27 -27.70
C LEU A 53 53.46 -1.65 -28.13
N LEU A 54 54.32 -1.90 -27.14
CA LEU A 54 55.68 -2.37 -27.41
C LEU A 54 55.63 -3.84 -27.88
N PRO A 55 56.29 -4.18 -29.01
CA PRO A 55 56.47 -5.57 -29.43
C PRO A 55 57.14 -6.38 -28.32
N SER A 56 56.71 -7.63 -28.15
CA SER A 56 57.22 -8.53 -27.12
C SER A 56 58.20 -9.57 -27.69
N ASP A 57 58.83 -10.33 -26.82
CA ASP A 57 59.81 -11.37 -27.18
C ASP A 57 59.65 -12.62 -26.28
N THR A 58 60.63 -13.52 -26.25
CA THR A 58 60.55 -14.75 -25.45
C THR A 58 60.67 -14.52 -23.94
N GLN A 59 61.01 -13.32 -23.49
CA GLN A 59 61.19 -12.99 -22.07
C GLN A 59 59.93 -12.40 -21.42
N TRP A 60 58.98 -11.88 -22.22
CA TRP A 60 57.76 -11.23 -21.73
C TRP A 60 56.65 -11.21 -22.79
N VAL A 61 55.42 -11.05 -22.32
CA VAL A 61 54.21 -10.96 -23.18
C VAL A 61 53.25 -9.93 -22.60
N TRP A 62 52.21 -9.57 -23.34
CA TRP A 62 51.13 -8.74 -22.84
C TRP A 62 50.04 -9.60 -22.20
N ARG A 63 49.69 -9.31 -20.96
CA ARG A 63 48.42 -9.75 -20.38
C ARG A 63 47.33 -8.78 -20.81
N VAL A 64 46.40 -9.25 -21.61
CA VAL A 64 45.25 -8.47 -22.09
C VAL A 64 44.01 -8.95 -21.34
N SER A 65 43.38 -8.04 -20.59
CA SER A 65 42.10 -8.30 -19.93
C SER A 65 40.99 -7.61 -20.70
N GLU A 66 40.03 -8.38 -21.19
CA GLU A 66 38.81 -7.87 -21.80
C GLU A 66 37.83 -7.53 -20.67
N LEU A 67 37.67 -6.24 -20.38
CA LEU A 67 36.78 -5.73 -19.34
C LEU A 67 35.39 -5.45 -19.96
N VAL A 68 34.80 -6.50 -20.52
CA VAL A 68 33.47 -6.51 -21.15
C VAL A 68 32.64 -7.67 -20.60
N SER A 69 31.33 -7.68 -20.87
CA SER A 69 30.48 -8.81 -20.48
C SER A 69 31.00 -10.12 -21.09
N LYS A 70 31.26 -11.13 -20.26
CA LYS A 70 31.89 -12.42 -20.62
C LYS A 70 33.32 -12.33 -21.17
N GLY A 71 34.01 -11.21 -20.96
CA GLY A 71 35.40 -11.04 -21.37
C GLY A 71 36.36 -12.02 -20.69
N MET A 72 37.46 -12.31 -21.38
CA MET A 72 38.51 -13.20 -20.90
C MET A 72 39.85 -12.48 -20.70
N VAL A 73 40.82 -13.23 -20.17
CA VAL A 73 42.21 -12.78 -20.06
C VAL A 73 43.04 -13.62 -21.00
N ARG A 74 43.80 -12.95 -21.86
CA ARG A 74 44.73 -13.57 -22.80
C ARG A 74 46.15 -13.12 -22.48
N TYR A 75 47.11 -13.99 -22.71
CA TYR A 75 48.53 -13.67 -22.63
C TYR A 75 49.08 -13.76 -24.03
N VAL A 76 49.40 -12.64 -24.66
CA VAL A 76 49.65 -12.58 -26.10
C VAL A 76 51.07 -12.11 -26.41
N ALA A 77 51.73 -12.81 -27.32
CA ALA A 77 52.95 -12.31 -27.95
C ALA A 77 52.57 -11.23 -28.96
N LEU A 78 53.26 -10.09 -28.89
CA LEU A 78 53.04 -8.99 -29.81
C LEU A 78 54.20 -8.90 -30.82
N PRO A 79 53.99 -9.17 -32.12
CA PRO A 79 55.06 -9.09 -33.11
C PRO A 79 55.48 -7.64 -33.36
N ASP A 80 56.71 -7.45 -33.89
CA ASP A 80 57.22 -6.13 -34.31
C ASP A 80 56.71 -5.82 -35.72
N GLU A 81 55.46 -5.36 -35.79
CA GLU A 81 54.73 -5.05 -37.01
C GLU A 81 54.12 -3.65 -36.94
N THR A 82 53.64 -3.13 -38.07
CA THR A 82 53.01 -1.80 -38.07
C THR A 82 51.63 -1.82 -37.40
N MET A 83 50.83 -2.84 -37.69
CA MET A 83 49.48 -3.00 -37.16
C MET A 83 49.09 -4.48 -37.17
N VAL A 84 48.41 -4.92 -36.12
CA VAL A 84 47.95 -6.30 -35.95
C VAL A 84 46.57 -6.33 -35.30
N GLU A 85 45.75 -7.30 -35.72
CA GLU A 85 44.43 -7.54 -35.10
C GLU A 85 44.60 -8.35 -33.83
N TYR A 86 43.97 -7.93 -32.73
CA TYR A 86 44.00 -8.63 -31.45
C TYR A 86 43.58 -10.11 -31.56
N ALA A 87 42.60 -10.40 -32.43
CA ALA A 87 42.11 -11.75 -32.68
C ALA A 87 43.16 -12.68 -33.34
N SER A 88 44.16 -12.11 -34.01
CA SER A 88 45.23 -12.87 -34.67
C SER A 88 46.45 -13.15 -33.78
N LEU A 89 46.53 -12.52 -32.61
CA LEU A 89 47.66 -12.72 -31.71
C LEU A 89 47.66 -14.13 -31.12
N GLU A 90 48.83 -14.71 -30.98
CA GLU A 90 49.03 -16.04 -30.41
C GLU A 90 48.99 -16.00 -28.88
N ASP A 91 48.25 -16.92 -28.27
CA ASP A 91 48.23 -17.11 -26.83
C ASP A 91 49.48 -17.87 -26.36
N ILE A 92 50.22 -17.26 -25.43
CA ILE A 92 51.46 -17.78 -24.85
C ILE A 92 51.22 -18.11 -23.38
N ASP A 93 51.56 -19.34 -22.98
CA ASP A 93 51.62 -19.69 -21.56
C ASP A 93 52.80 -18.94 -20.89
N PRO A 94 52.55 -18.03 -19.92
CA PRO A 94 53.61 -17.28 -19.25
C PRO A 94 54.65 -18.15 -18.54
N ALA A 95 54.32 -19.41 -18.22
CA ALA A 95 55.26 -20.36 -17.61
C ALA A 95 56.37 -20.81 -18.57
N THR A 96 56.19 -20.62 -19.88
CA THR A 96 57.13 -21.04 -20.93
C THR A 96 58.14 -19.97 -21.33
N LEU A 97 58.04 -18.77 -20.75
CA LEU A 97 58.96 -17.66 -21.02
C LEU A 97 60.39 -17.99 -20.58
N ASP A 98 61.38 -17.32 -21.17
CA ASP A 98 62.79 -17.46 -20.78
C ASP A 98 63.10 -16.54 -19.58
N VAL A 99 63.12 -17.12 -18.38
CA VAL A 99 62.98 -16.40 -17.10
C VAL A 99 64.26 -16.37 -16.24
N ASP A 100 65.39 -15.90 -16.78
CA ASP A 100 66.61 -15.83 -15.98
C ASP A 100 66.57 -14.69 -14.92
N SER A 101 66.75 -15.08 -13.63
CA SER A 101 67.17 -14.29 -12.44
C SER A 101 66.16 -13.91 -11.33
N ALA A 102 66.73 -13.78 -10.10
CA ALA A 102 66.15 -13.57 -8.76
C ALA A 102 65.25 -12.34 -8.54
N THR A 103 64.98 -11.56 -9.59
CA THR A 103 64.04 -10.42 -9.57
C THR A 103 62.58 -10.92 -9.53
N LEU A 104 62.31 -12.18 -9.88
CA LEU A 104 60.98 -12.80 -9.98
C LEU A 104 60.09 -12.69 -8.72
N ALA A 105 60.60 -13.02 -7.53
CA ALA A 105 59.75 -13.36 -6.38
C ALA A 105 59.01 -12.14 -5.77
N ALA A 106 59.66 -10.97 -5.73
CA ALA A 106 59.04 -9.75 -5.20
C ALA A 106 57.99 -9.16 -6.15
N TRP A 107 58.15 -9.36 -7.46
CA TRP A 107 57.26 -8.81 -8.47
C TRP A 107 56.02 -9.67 -8.73
N GLU A 108 56.13 -11.00 -8.64
CA GLU A 108 54.95 -11.87 -8.66
C GLU A 108 53.90 -11.47 -7.63
N GLN A 109 54.34 -10.96 -6.48
CA GLN A 109 53.45 -10.49 -5.41
C GLN A 109 52.73 -9.18 -5.81
N THR A 110 53.43 -8.26 -6.46
CA THR A 110 52.86 -6.98 -6.91
C THR A 110 51.89 -7.20 -8.07
N THR A 111 52.23 -8.06 -9.02
CA THR A 111 51.33 -8.44 -10.14
C THR A 111 50.11 -9.19 -9.61
N ARG A 112 50.24 -10.06 -8.61
CA ARG A 112 49.09 -10.70 -7.94
C ARG A 112 48.17 -9.70 -7.24
N GLN A 113 48.71 -8.65 -6.64
CA GLN A 113 47.90 -7.60 -6.01
C GLN A 113 47.13 -6.77 -7.05
N ALA A 114 47.78 -6.39 -8.15
CA ALA A 114 47.10 -5.71 -9.26
C ALA A 114 46.04 -6.62 -9.91
N GLN A 115 46.31 -7.93 -9.99
CA GLN A 115 45.37 -8.95 -10.44
C GLN A 115 44.14 -9.02 -9.54
N ALA A 116 44.36 -9.14 -8.23
CA ALA A 116 43.27 -9.19 -7.26
C ALA A 116 42.40 -7.92 -7.28
N ALA A 117 43.00 -6.75 -7.53
CA ALA A 117 42.26 -5.50 -7.68
C ALA A 117 41.39 -5.49 -8.96
N LEU A 118 41.91 -5.98 -10.10
CA LEU A 118 41.16 -6.08 -11.35
C LEU A 118 40.03 -7.12 -11.27
N ASP A 119 40.28 -8.27 -10.66
CA ASP A 119 39.26 -9.30 -10.43
C ASP A 119 38.18 -8.79 -9.47
N GLY A 120 38.55 -7.95 -8.49
CA GLY A 120 37.61 -7.21 -7.65
C GLY A 120 36.71 -6.26 -8.46
N ILE A 121 37.28 -5.50 -9.40
CA ILE A 121 36.52 -4.60 -10.29
C ILE A 121 35.56 -5.39 -11.20
N ARG A 122 35.97 -6.55 -11.72
CA ARG A 122 35.07 -7.46 -12.45
C ARG A 122 33.91 -7.93 -11.59
N GLY A 123 34.18 -8.28 -10.33
CA GLY A 123 33.16 -8.63 -9.35
C GLY A 123 32.19 -7.48 -9.04
N VAL A 124 32.65 -6.22 -9.11
CA VAL A 124 31.76 -5.04 -9.01
C VAL A 124 30.82 -4.97 -10.21
N GLY A 125 31.31 -5.17 -11.44
CA GLY A 125 30.45 -5.22 -12.64
C GLY A 125 29.36 -6.28 -12.56
N GLU A 126 29.71 -7.50 -12.17
CA GLU A 126 28.74 -8.60 -11.96
C GLU A 126 27.79 -8.33 -10.78
N SER A 127 28.20 -7.52 -9.81
CA SER A 127 27.34 -7.08 -8.70
C SER A 127 26.39 -5.96 -9.13
N VAL A 128 26.81 -5.07 -10.03
CA VAL A 128 25.98 -4.03 -10.63
C VAL A 128 24.92 -4.66 -11.53
N GLU A 129 25.27 -5.58 -12.42
CA GLU A 129 24.28 -6.28 -13.27
C GLU A 129 23.24 -7.04 -12.43
N ARG A 130 23.66 -7.67 -11.32
CA ARG A 130 22.74 -8.31 -10.36
C ARG A 130 21.89 -7.29 -9.61
N ALA A 131 22.46 -6.15 -9.21
CA ALA A 131 21.72 -5.09 -8.54
C ALA A 131 20.68 -4.44 -9.47
N GLU A 132 21.00 -4.22 -10.74
CA GLU A 132 20.07 -3.69 -11.75
C GLU A 132 18.95 -4.68 -12.06
N SER A 133 19.28 -5.98 -12.18
CA SER A 133 18.28 -7.04 -12.35
C SER A 133 17.36 -7.16 -11.12
N ALA A 134 17.93 -7.07 -9.92
CA ALA A 134 17.18 -7.10 -8.67
C ALA A 134 16.31 -5.85 -8.49
N ALA A 135 16.81 -4.67 -8.85
CA ALA A 135 16.06 -3.42 -8.84
C ALA A 135 14.86 -3.50 -9.81
N SER A 136 15.07 -4.01 -11.02
CA SER A 136 14.00 -4.22 -12.00
C SER A 136 12.94 -5.21 -11.49
N GLY A 137 13.36 -6.31 -10.86
CA GLY A 137 12.45 -7.27 -10.23
C GLY A 137 11.69 -6.69 -9.03
N ALA A 138 12.34 -5.86 -8.23
CA ALA A 138 11.72 -5.16 -7.09
C ALA A 138 10.71 -4.11 -7.53
N GLU A 139 10.99 -3.37 -8.62
CA GLU A 139 10.03 -2.44 -9.23
C GLU A 139 8.80 -3.18 -9.76
N GLN A 140 8.98 -4.33 -10.41
CA GLN A 140 7.87 -5.17 -10.89
C GLN A 140 7.04 -5.75 -9.72
N ALA A 141 7.68 -6.17 -8.64
CA ALA A 141 7.01 -6.63 -7.43
C ALA A 141 6.27 -5.50 -6.71
N LEU A 142 6.85 -4.30 -6.67
CA LEU A 142 6.23 -3.10 -6.10
C LEU A 142 5.02 -2.67 -6.93
N GLU A 143 5.08 -2.75 -8.26
CA GLU A 143 3.93 -2.45 -9.13
C GLU A 143 2.80 -3.46 -8.92
N THR A 144 3.16 -4.74 -8.74
CA THR A 144 2.19 -5.79 -8.38
C THR A 144 1.56 -5.52 -7.01
N ALA A 145 2.34 -5.14 -6.00
CA ALA A 145 1.84 -4.82 -4.66
C ALA A 145 1.00 -3.54 -4.61
N LYS A 146 1.32 -2.52 -5.43
CA LYS A 146 0.55 -1.28 -5.55
C LYS A 146 -0.82 -1.46 -6.22
N SER A 147 -1.00 -2.55 -6.96
CA SER A 147 -2.26 -2.86 -7.67
C SER A 147 -3.29 -3.65 -6.83
N PHE A 148 -3.00 -3.89 -5.54
CA PHE A 148 -3.91 -4.58 -4.64
C PHE A 148 -5.12 -3.71 -4.27
N ASP A 149 -6.24 -3.92 -4.96
CA ASP A 149 -7.50 -3.23 -4.71
C ASP A 149 -8.56 -4.23 -4.20
N LEU A 150 -8.93 -4.10 -2.92
CA LEU A 150 -10.12 -4.75 -2.36
C LEU A 150 -11.26 -3.73 -2.32
N THR A 151 -12.19 -3.85 -3.25
CA THR A 151 -13.35 -2.95 -3.34
C THR A 151 -14.57 -3.58 -2.69
N VAL A 152 -15.34 -2.80 -1.93
CA VAL A 152 -16.66 -3.24 -1.45
C VAL A 152 -17.63 -3.17 -2.62
N GLY A 153 -18.21 -4.31 -2.97
CA GLY A 153 -19.23 -4.44 -4.00
C GLY A 153 -20.63 -4.21 -3.45
N THR A 154 -21.50 -5.19 -3.68
CA THR A 154 -22.91 -5.10 -3.29
C THR A 154 -23.07 -5.40 -1.80
N VAL A 155 -23.68 -4.46 -1.07
CA VAL A 155 -24.20 -4.69 0.28
C VAL A 155 -25.72 -4.76 0.20
N ARG A 156 -26.31 -5.92 0.48
CA ARG A 156 -27.77 -6.10 0.43
C ARG A 156 -28.32 -6.68 1.73
N VAL A 157 -29.53 -6.25 2.08
CA VAL A 157 -30.30 -6.79 3.21
C VAL A 157 -31.27 -7.84 2.69
N THR A 158 -31.31 -9.02 3.31
CA THR A 158 -32.23 -10.12 2.94
C THR A 158 -33.35 -10.26 3.97
N ASP A 159 -34.57 -10.56 3.49
CA ASP A 159 -35.72 -10.88 4.34
C ASP A 159 -35.69 -12.33 4.88
N SER A 160 -34.75 -13.17 4.40
CA SER A 160 -34.51 -14.49 4.95
C SER A 160 -33.80 -14.40 6.30
N VAL A 161 -34.34 -15.09 7.31
CA VAL A 161 -33.78 -15.11 8.68
C VAL A 161 -32.51 -15.93 8.82
N ASP A 162 -32.11 -16.66 7.76
CA ASP A 162 -30.99 -17.58 7.80
C ASP A 162 -29.80 -17.08 6.96
N GLU A 163 -28.73 -16.84 7.73
CA GLU A 163 -27.32 -16.75 7.37
C GLU A 163 -26.86 -15.46 6.64
N ALA A 164 -26.15 -14.64 7.41
CA ALA A 164 -25.26 -13.62 6.86
C ALA A 164 -24.28 -14.25 5.85
N GLY A 165 -24.00 -13.52 4.77
CA GLY A 165 -23.15 -14.00 3.68
C GLY A 165 -22.06 -13.00 3.33
N ALA A 166 -20.88 -13.51 3.00
CA ALA A 166 -19.80 -12.74 2.41
C ALA A 166 -19.15 -13.58 1.31
N SER A 167 -18.88 -12.98 0.16
CA SER A 167 -18.22 -13.64 -0.96
C SER A 167 -17.25 -12.72 -1.67
N LEU A 168 -16.12 -13.27 -2.09
CA LEU A 168 -15.13 -12.60 -2.93
C LEU A 168 -15.25 -13.09 -4.37
N HIS A 169 -15.18 -12.16 -5.32
CA HIS A 169 -15.13 -12.45 -6.75
C HIS A 169 -14.20 -11.47 -7.48
N GLY A 170 -13.93 -11.73 -8.76
CA GLY A 170 -12.91 -11.02 -9.56
C GLY A 170 -11.58 -11.76 -9.59
N ASP A 171 -10.67 -11.29 -10.44
CA ASP A 171 -9.32 -11.86 -10.63
C ASP A 171 -8.26 -10.97 -10.00
N TRP A 172 -7.19 -11.58 -9.50
CA TRP A 172 -6.07 -10.83 -8.96
C TRP A 172 -5.50 -9.86 -10.01
N PRO A 173 -5.19 -8.60 -9.64
CA PRO A 173 -5.06 -8.09 -8.26
C PRO A 173 -6.31 -7.39 -7.69
N ALA A 174 -7.42 -7.35 -8.44
CA ALA A 174 -8.65 -6.64 -8.06
C ALA A 174 -9.72 -7.62 -7.58
N LYS A 175 -10.08 -7.56 -6.30
CA LYS A 175 -11.15 -8.38 -5.71
C LYS A 175 -12.30 -7.51 -5.24
N THR A 176 -13.52 -8.01 -5.41
CA THR A 176 -14.73 -7.36 -4.92
C THR A 176 -15.38 -8.20 -3.83
N LEU A 177 -15.64 -7.57 -2.68
CA LEU A 177 -16.34 -8.17 -1.55
C LEU A 177 -17.83 -7.82 -1.59
N ASP A 178 -18.67 -8.84 -1.76
CA ASP A 178 -20.12 -8.70 -1.61
C ASP A 178 -20.56 -9.19 -0.23
N MET A 179 -21.53 -8.49 0.36
CA MET A 179 -22.06 -8.80 1.69
C MET A 179 -23.59 -8.89 1.69
N VAL A 180 -24.09 -9.86 2.44
CA VAL A 180 -25.52 -10.07 2.70
C VAL A 180 -25.76 -9.96 4.20
N ILE A 181 -26.61 -9.00 4.57
CA ILE A 181 -26.97 -8.73 5.97
C ILE A 181 -28.38 -9.29 6.23
N PRO A 182 -28.57 -10.15 7.25
CA PRO A 182 -29.89 -10.69 7.58
C PRO A 182 -30.75 -9.65 8.33
N ARG A 183 -31.98 -9.46 7.87
CA ARG A 183 -32.95 -8.57 8.52
C ARG A 183 -33.44 -9.17 9.83
N GLY A 184 -33.69 -8.32 10.83
CA GLY A 184 -34.38 -8.68 12.06
C GLY A 184 -35.75 -9.31 11.81
N PRO A 185 -36.25 -10.17 12.73
CA PRO A 185 -37.61 -10.69 12.60
C PRO A 185 -38.62 -9.55 12.50
N LYS A 186 -39.62 -9.69 11.63
CA LYS A 186 -40.75 -8.75 11.57
C LYS A 186 -41.43 -8.73 12.95
N GLY A 187 -41.76 -7.53 13.44
CA GLY A 187 -42.58 -7.37 14.64
C GLY A 187 -43.85 -8.23 14.55
N GLU A 188 -44.25 -8.88 15.65
CA GLU A 188 -45.52 -9.59 15.68
C GLU A 188 -46.66 -8.59 15.41
N GLN A 189 -47.64 -8.99 14.62
CA GLN A 189 -48.87 -8.20 14.47
C GLN A 189 -49.55 -8.18 15.84
N GLY A 190 -49.75 -6.98 16.40
CA GLY A 190 -50.40 -6.84 17.71
C GLY A 190 -51.75 -7.56 17.73
N GLU A 191 -52.03 -8.30 18.80
CA GLU A 191 -53.35 -8.88 19.02
C GLU A 191 -54.41 -7.76 19.03
N SER A 192 -55.55 -7.98 18.36
CA SER A 192 -56.66 -7.02 18.34
C SER A 192 -57.17 -6.79 19.76
N GLY A 193 -56.91 -5.63 20.34
CA GLY A 193 -57.27 -5.34 21.73
C GLY A 193 -58.79 -5.34 21.97
N GLU A 194 -59.24 -5.98 23.05
CA GLU A 194 -60.56 -5.72 23.63
C GLU A 194 -60.65 -4.26 24.10
N ARG A 195 -61.82 -3.64 23.93
CA ARG A 195 -62.09 -2.21 24.13
C ARG A 195 -61.77 -1.77 25.57
N GLY A 196 -60.57 -1.21 25.78
CA GLY A 196 -60.20 -0.53 27.01
C GLY A 196 -60.83 0.85 27.10
N VAL A 197 -61.28 1.24 28.30
CA VAL A 197 -61.61 2.64 28.62
C VAL A 197 -60.31 3.44 28.69
N GLU A 198 -60.27 4.56 27.98
CA GLU A 198 -59.11 5.44 27.82
C GLU A 198 -58.68 6.05 29.17
N GLY A 199 -57.48 5.71 29.63
CA GLY A 199 -56.79 6.44 30.69
C GLY A 199 -55.99 7.60 30.11
N PRO A 200 -55.91 8.77 30.77
CA PRO A 200 -55.21 9.93 30.23
C PRO A 200 -53.71 9.62 30.05
N GLN A 201 -53.21 9.87 28.83
CA GLN A 201 -51.80 9.82 28.49
C GLN A 201 -51.01 10.79 29.37
N GLY A 202 -49.99 10.30 30.08
CA GLY A 202 -49.05 11.14 30.82
C GLY A 202 -48.29 12.08 29.88
N PRO A 203 -47.90 13.29 30.32
CA PRO A 203 -47.23 14.26 29.46
C PRO A 203 -45.95 13.67 28.89
N ARG A 204 -45.78 13.83 27.57
CA ARG A 204 -44.52 13.56 26.86
C ARG A 204 -43.39 14.33 27.56
N GLY A 205 -42.32 13.63 27.95
CA GLY A 205 -41.14 14.25 28.55
C GLY A 205 -40.51 15.28 27.61
N GLU A 206 -39.95 16.36 28.18
CA GLU A 206 -39.28 17.40 27.41
C GLU A 206 -38.11 16.83 26.59
N ALA A 207 -37.92 17.36 25.39
CA ALA A 207 -36.77 17.01 24.57
C ALA A 207 -35.48 17.39 25.30
N GLY A 208 -34.51 16.46 25.37
CA GLY A 208 -33.20 16.74 25.94
C GLY A 208 -32.51 17.90 25.21
N ALA A 209 -31.85 18.78 25.95
CA ALA A 209 -31.14 19.91 25.37
C ALA A 209 -30.07 19.44 24.36
N PRO A 210 -29.89 20.13 23.23
CA PRO A 210 -28.86 19.79 22.25
C PRO A 210 -27.46 19.91 22.89
N PHE A 211 -26.54 19.02 22.49
CA PHE A 211 -25.13 19.16 22.87
C PHE A 211 -24.57 20.49 22.35
N GLY A 212 -24.04 21.32 23.25
CA GLY A 212 -23.51 22.65 22.90
C GLY A 212 -22.59 23.20 23.98
N ILE A 213 -21.69 24.10 23.56
CA ILE A 213 -20.84 24.89 24.46
C ILE A 213 -21.65 26.08 24.95
N ALA A 214 -21.96 26.10 26.25
CA ALA A 214 -22.78 27.15 26.86
C ALA A 214 -22.02 28.49 26.96
N LYS A 215 -20.70 28.45 27.13
CA LYS A 215 -19.86 29.66 27.20
C LYS A 215 -18.39 29.36 26.91
N VAL A 216 -17.68 30.38 26.43
CA VAL A 216 -16.23 30.38 26.22
C VAL A 216 -15.57 31.39 27.17
N TYR A 217 -14.53 30.97 27.89
CA TYR A 217 -13.78 31.81 28.82
C TYR A 217 -12.36 32.08 28.32
N GLY A 218 -11.79 33.21 28.72
CA GLY A 218 -10.40 33.58 28.39
C GLY A 218 -9.33 33.01 29.33
N SER A 219 -9.72 32.45 30.47
CA SER A 219 -8.82 31.81 31.44
C SER A 219 -9.60 30.93 32.43
N MET A 220 -8.89 30.07 33.15
CA MET A 220 -9.44 29.21 34.18
C MET A 220 -9.97 30.01 35.37
N ASP A 221 -9.32 31.12 35.72
CA ASP A 221 -9.76 32.00 36.81
C ASP A 221 -11.09 32.68 36.48
N ALA A 222 -11.26 33.13 35.23
CA ALA A 222 -12.53 33.71 34.78
C ALA A 222 -13.67 32.68 34.80
N MET A 223 -13.39 31.44 34.40
CA MET A 223 -14.36 30.34 34.46
C MET A 223 -14.75 30.02 35.90
N LYS A 224 -13.76 29.86 36.80
CA LYS A 224 -14.00 29.54 38.22
C LYS A 224 -14.81 30.62 38.92
N ALA A 225 -14.53 31.90 38.64
CA ALA A 225 -15.27 33.02 39.20
C ALA A 225 -16.75 33.06 38.75
N ASP A 226 -17.06 32.51 37.56
CA ASP A 226 -18.40 32.50 36.97
C ASP A 226 -19.18 31.20 37.26
N HIS A 227 -18.73 30.39 38.23
CA HIS A 227 -19.40 29.12 38.58
C HIS A 227 -20.89 29.32 38.91
N ASP A 228 -21.24 30.37 39.65
CA ASP A 228 -22.61 30.58 40.15
C ASP A 228 -23.53 31.28 39.13
N ASN A 229 -23.10 31.41 37.87
CA ASN A 229 -23.88 32.04 36.81
C ASN A 229 -25.18 31.26 36.54
N PRO A 230 -26.37 31.86 36.73
CA PRO A 230 -27.65 31.20 36.51
C PRO A 230 -27.95 30.93 35.03
N ASP A 231 -27.27 31.62 34.11
CA ASP A 231 -27.45 31.45 32.66
C ASP A 231 -26.70 30.22 32.12
N ILE A 232 -25.90 29.56 32.96
CA ILE A 232 -25.19 28.31 32.64
C ILE A 232 -25.78 27.20 33.52
N PRO A 233 -26.73 26.39 33.00
CA PRO A 233 -27.32 25.29 33.74
C PRO A 233 -26.29 24.25 34.20
N LEU A 234 -26.58 23.55 35.29
CA LEU A 234 -25.80 22.38 35.71
C LEU A 234 -25.74 21.34 34.58
N GLY A 235 -24.59 20.71 34.39
CA GLY A 235 -24.34 19.77 33.30
C GLY A 235 -23.99 20.41 31.95
N SER A 236 -23.94 21.75 31.88
CA SER A 236 -23.52 22.46 30.66
C SER A 236 -22.02 22.34 30.43
N PHE A 237 -21.63 22.16 29.17
CA PHE A 237 -20.23 22.22 28.74
C PHE A 237 -19.77 23.66 28.52
N VAL A 238 -18.55 23.99 28.91
CA VAL A 238 -17.88 25.26 28.62
C VAL A 238 -16.46 24.99 28.15
N CYS A 239 -15.86 25.89 27.39
CA CYS A 239 -14.45 25.78 27.02
C CYS A 239 -13.65 27.02 27.39
N ILE A 240 -12.34 26.86 27.50
CA ILE A 240 -11.40 27.96 27.65
C ILE A 240 -10.66 28.14 26.32
N THR A 241 -10.66 29.36 25.79
CA THR A 241 -9.83 29.75 24.65
C THR A 241 -9.05 30.98 25.06
N THR A 242 -7.74 30.88 25.07
CA THR A 242 -6.86 32.01 25.37
C THR A 242 -6.36 32.63 24.06
N ASP A 243 -5.73 33.81 24.16
CA ASP A 243 -5.14 34.48 23.00
C ASP A 243 -3.82 33.83 22.54
N SER A 244 -3.34 32.77 23.21
CA SER A 244 -2.08 32.08 22.91
C SER A 244 -2.28 30.57 22.81
N ILE A 245 -1.83 30.00 21.70
CA ILE A 245 -1.83 28.54 21.51
C ILE A 245 -0.82 27.82 22.42
N GLU A 246 0.15 28.54 22.99
CA GLU A 246 1.15 27.99 23.91
C GLU A 246 0.66 27.99 25.36
N ASP A 247 -0.50 28.59 25.63
CA ASP A 247 -1.10 28.57 26.95
C ASP A 247 -1.67 27.19 27.24
N THR A 248 -1.27 26.62 28.37
CA THR A 248 -1.73 25.31 28.85
C THR A 248 -3.23 25.27 29.15
N GLU A 249 -3.89 26.42 29.30
CA GLU A 249 -5.34 26.49 29.52
C GLU A 249 -6.15 26.53 28.22
N ASN A 250 -5.49 26.84 27.09
CA ASN A 250 -6.15 26.99 25.80
C ASN A 250 -6.78 25.68 25.34
N ALA A 251 -7.94 25.75 24.69
CA ALA A 251 -8.66 24.62 24.14
C ALA A 251 -9.02 23.51 25.16
N THR A 252 -9.23 23.84 26.44
CA THR A 252 -9.71 22.87 27.45
C THR A 252 -11.23 22.87 27.56
N LEU A 253 -11.83 21.68 27.72
CA LEU A 253 -13.28 21.46 27.86
C LEU A 253 -13.64 21.07 29.30
N TRP A 254 -14.67 21.70 29.83
CA TRP A 254 -15.14 21.54 31.21
C TRP A 254 -16.66 21.37 31.27
N VAL A 255 -17.17 20.75 32.33
CA VAL A 255 -18.60 20.67 32.63
C VAL A 255 -18.90 21.29 34.00
N LYS A 256 -20.02 22.02 34.10
CA LYS A 256 -20.49 22.62 35.35
C LYS A 256 -21.15 21.57 36.23
N SER A 257 -20.61 21.33 37.42
CA SER A 257 -21.25 20.53 38.47
C SER A 257 -21.92 21.43 39.52
N SER A 258 -22.55 20.85 40.53
CA SER A 258 -23.25 21.62 41.57
C SER A 258 -22.31 22.40 42.51
N THR A 259 -21.04 21.98 42.60
CA THR A 259 -20.07 22.54 43.56
C THR A 259 -18.73 22.94 42.94
N GLU A 260 -18.43 22.47 41.73
CA GLU A 260 -17.15 22.71 41.06
C GLU A 260 -17.24 22.56 39.54
N TRP A 261 -16.19 23.00 38.85
CA TRP A 261 -15.98 22.71 37.43
C TRP A 261 -15.21 21.39 37.28
N THR A 262 -15.73 20.48 36.46
CA THR A 262 -15.09 19.19 36.18
C THR A 262 -14.38 19.23 34.83
N PHE A 263 -13.09 18.94 34.82
CA PHE A 263 -12.29 18.83 33.59
C PHE A 263 -12.69 17.60 32.79
N ILE A 264 -12.90 17.76 31.48
CA ILE A 264 -13.27 16.67 30.57
C ILE A 264 -12.08 16.27 29.70
N THR A 265 -11.52 17.21 28.95
CA THR A 265 -10.41 16.93 28.03
C THR A 265 -9.65 18.20 27.67
N ASP A 266 -8.40 18.01 27.31
CA ASP A 266 -7.56 19.02 26.66
C ASP A 266 -7.59 18.77 25.15
N MET A 267 -7.92 19.80 24.37
CA MET A 267 -7.95 19.77 22.90
C MET A 267 -6.80 20.59 22.29
N SER A 268 -5.88 21.14 23.09
CA SER A 268 -4.74 21.97 22.65
C SER A 268 -3.70 21.24 21.81
N GLY A 269 -3.82 19.91 21.64
CA GLY A 269 -2.93 19.09 20.82
C GLY A 269 -3.37 18.82 19.39
N ALA A 270 -4.52 19.33 18.93
CA ALA A 270 -5.08 18.99 17.61
C ALA A 270 -4.94 20.10 16.55
N THR A 271 -3.73 20.63 16.27
CA THR A 271 -3.33 21.34 15.03
C THR A 271 -1.81 21.58 15.05
N GLY A 272 -0.97 21.27 14.07
CA GLY A 272 -0.98 20.41 12.88
C GLY A 272 0.50 20.08 12.60
N LEU A 273 0.80 19.04 11.82
CA LEU A 273 2.20 18.74 11.47
C LEU A 273 2.83 19.95 10.76
N GLN A 274 3.68 20.71 11.46
CA GLN A 274 4.63 21.62 10.83
C GLN A 274 5.53 20.76 9.93
N GLY A 275 5.58 21.07 8.64
CA GLY A 275 6.43 20.33 7.69
C GLY A 275 7.86 20.23 8.23
N PRO A 276 8.54 19.08 8.06
CA PRO A 276 9.89 18.90 8.57
C PRO A 276 10.77 20.06 8.09
N GLN A 277 11.56 20.62 9.00
CA GLN A 277 12.62 21.58 8.68
C GLN A 277 13.46 20.99 7.54
N GLY A 278 13.69 21.78 6.48
CA GLY A 278 14.46 21.33 5.32
C GLY A 278 15.81 20.75 5.76
N PRO A 279 16.29 19.67 5.12
CA PRO A 279 17.49 18.97 5.56
C PRO A 279 18.65 19.94 5.72
N GLN A 280 19.29 19.91 6.89
CA GLN A 280 20.55 20.60 7.11
C GLN A 280 21.55 20.13 6.05
N GLY A 281 22.25 21.07 5.43
CA GLY A 281 23.16 20.81 4.31
C GLY A 281 24.14 19.68 4.62
N ILE A 282 24.42 18.88 3.60
CA ILE A 282 25.31 17.72 3.65
C ILE A 282 26.61 18.06 4.41
N GLN A 283 26.88 17.27 5.45
CA GLN A 283 28.22 17.16 6.04
C GLN A 283 29.16 16.63 4.95
N GLY A 284 30.37 17.20 4.85
CA GLY A 284 31.38 16.75 3.89
C GLY A 284 31.69 15.26 4.06
N PRO A 285 32.17 14.57 3.00
CA PRO A 285 32.39 13.14 3.04
C PRO A 285 33.39 12.78 4.16
N ASP A 286 32.89 12.05 5.17
CA ASP A 286 33.76 11.34 6.12
C ASP A 286 34.42 10.16 5.37
N GLY A 287 35.73 10.00 5.58
CA GLY A 287 36.59 9.13 4.78
C GLY A 287 36.19 7.65 4.75
N ASP A 288 36.61 6.97 3.68
CA ASP A 288 36.26 5.61 3.31
C ASP A 288 36.27 4.65 4.52
N LYS A 289 35.06 4.27 4.94
CA LYS A 289 34.83 3.18 5.87
C LYS A 289 35.06 1.86 5.12
N GLY A 290 35.92 1.00 5.66
CA GLY A 290 36.28 -0.27 5.03
C GLY A 290 35.07 -1.12 4.64
N ASP A 291 35.24 -1.87 3.55
CA ASP A 291 34.19 -2.63 2.86
C ASP A 291 33.31 -3.44 3.85
N PRO A 292 31.97 -3.24 3.82
CA PRO A 292 31.04 -4.10 4.53
C PRO A 292 31.23 -5.55 4.10
N GLY A 293 31.20 -6.48 5.05
CA GLY A 293 31.19 -7.90 4.74
C GLY A 293 30.05 -8.22 3.77
N ARG A 294 30.36 -9.00 2.73
CA ARG A 294 29.43 -9.59 1.75
C ARG A 294 28.06 -9.86 2.38
N GLN A 295 27.08 -9.07 1.96
CA GLN A 295 25.67 -9.27 2.29
C GLN A 295 25.29 -10.67 1.80
N GLY A 296 24.67 -11.46 2.68
CA GLY A 296 24.18 -12.79 2.30
C GLY A 296 23.20 -12.70 1.14
N ASP A 297 23.11 -13.77 0.35
CA ASP A 297 22.17 -13.87 -0.76
C ASP A 297 20.77 -13.46 -0.30
N GLN A 298 20.15 -12.54 -1.05
CA GLN A 298 18.79 -12.11 -0.78
C GLN A 298 17.86 -13.32 -0.98
N GLY A 299 17.01 -13.57 0.01
CA GLY A 299 16.03 -14.67 -0.05
C GLY A 299 15.08 -14.53 -1.24
N ASP A 300 14.54 -15.66 -1.69
CA ASP A 300 13.60 -15.74 -2.81
C ASP A 300 12.45 -14.72 -2.66
N PRO A 301 11.91 -14.16 -3.78
CA PRO A 301 10.74 -13.30 -3.75
C PRO A 301 9.59 -13.96 -2.99
N GLY A 302 9.00 -13.22 -2.04
CA GLY A 302 7.83 -13.68 -1.30
C GLY A 302 6.66 -13.98 -2.24
N LEU A 303 5.91 -15.05 -1.95
CA LEU A 303 4.69 -15.38 -2.67
C LEU A 303 3.69 -14.20 -2.62
N ALA A 304 2.98 -13.96 -3.72
CA ALA A 304 1.96 -12.92 -3.80
C ALA A 304 0.89 -13.13 -2.71
N ALA A 305 0.53 -12.06 -2.00
CA ALA A 305 -0.42 -12.16 -0.90
C ALA A 305 -1.83 -12.50 -1.42
N THR A 306 -2.45 -13.56 -0.88
CA THR A 306 -3.83 -13.96 -1.20
C THR A 306 -4.81 -13.57 -0.08
N ILE A 307 -6.10 -13.40 -0.43
CA ILE A 307 -7.21 -13.19 0.51
C ILE A 307 -8.36 -14.13 0.16
N HIS A 308 -8.89 -14.79 1.18
CA HIS A 308 -10.07 -15.65 1.14
C HIS A 308 -11.10 -15.24 2.21
N VAL A 309 -12.39 -15.48 1.92
CA VAL A 309 -13.42 -15.47 2.97
C VAL A 309 -13.39 -16.84 3.66
N GLY A 310 -13.25 -16.82 4.98
CA GLY A 310 -13.35 -18.00 5.83
C GLY A 310 -14.80 -18.22 6.28
N THR A 311 -15.05 -18.15 7.59
CA THR A 311 -16.39 -18.31 8.15
C THR A 311 -17.19 -17.01 8.11
N VAL A 312 -18.51 -17.15 7.97
CA VAL A 312 -19.46 -16.05 8.15
C VAL A 312 -20.48 -16.49 9.19
N THR A 313 -20.55 -15.77 10.31
CA THR A 313 -21.40 -16.10 11.45
C THR A 313 -22.41 -14.99 11.67
N THR A 314 -23.68 -15.36 11.90
CA THR A 314 -24.71 -14.38 12.25
C THR A 314 -24.71 -14.17 13.76
N LEU A 315 -24.56 -12.92 14.19
CA LEU A 315 -24.58 -12.50 15.59
C LEU A 315 -25.99 -12.07 16.03
N ALA A 316 -26.21 -12.00 17.35
CA ALA A 316 -27.47 -11.54 17.90
C ALA A 316 -27.69 -10.04 17.60
N PRO A 317 -28.95 -9.54 17.59
CA PRO A 317 -29.22 -8.12 17.42
C PRO A 317 -28.53 -7.27 18.49
N GLY A 318 -27.92 -6.16 18.07
CA GLY A 318 -27.20 -5.23 18.95
C GLY A 318 -25.75 -5.63 19.26
N GLU A 319 -25.31 -6.83 18.86
CA GLU A 319 -23.89 -7.22 18.98
C GLU A 319 -23.04 -6.48 17.92
N SER A 320 -21.78 -6.20 18.26
CA SER A 320 -20.87 -5.50 17.33
C SER A 320 -20.39 -6.43 16.22
N ALA A 321 -20.45 -5.96 14.97
CA ALA A 321 -19.86 -6.69 13.86
C ALA A 321 -18.33 -6.80 14.03
N THR A 322 -17.75 -7.95 13.68
CA THR A 322 -16.30 -8.16 13.77
C THR A 322 -15.76 -8.84 12.51
N VAL A 323 -14.49 -8.56 12.22
CA VAL A 323 -13.71 -9.28 11.21
C VAL A 323 -12.44 -9.77 11.88
N THR A 324 -12.10 -11.05 11.69
CA THR A 324 -10.86 -11.64 12.21
C THR A 324 -10.10 -12.31 11.07
N ASN A 325 -8.79 -12.07 11.01
CA ASN A 325 -7.92 -12.78 10.07
C ASN A 325 -7.36 -14.03 10.76
N SER A 326 -7.76 -15.23 10.34
CA SER A 326 -7.18 -16.50 10.82
C SER A 326 -6.05 -17.02 9.94
N GLY A 327 -5.75 -16.34 8.83
CA GLY A 327 -4.63 -16.62 7.94
C GLY A 327 -3.35 -15.90 8.37
N ASN A 328 -2.46 -15.65 7.42
CA ASN A 328 -1.22 -14.91 7.63
C ASN A 328 -1.13 -13.67 6.71
N ALA A 329 -0.03 -12.92 6.78
CA ALA A 329 0.16 -11.69 6.02
C ALA A 329 0.22 -11.90 4.49
N SER A 330 0.54 -13.11 4.04
CA SER A 330 0.63 -13.51 2.63
C SER A 330 -0.51 -14.44 2.19
N ASP A 331 -1.38 -14.87 3.11
CA ASP A 331 -2.57 -15.66 2.80
C ASP A 331 -3.62 -15.41 3.89
N ALA A 332 -4.33 -14.30 3.76
CA ALA A 332 -5.31 -13.86 4.73
C ALA A 332 -6.62 -14.62 4.56
N VAL A 333 -7.19 -15.07 5.68
CA VAL A 333 -8.51 -15.71 5.73
C VAL A 333 -9.39 -14.88 6.64
N LEU A 334 -10.27 -14.07 6.04
CA LEU A 334 -11.13 -13.14 6.76
C LEU A 334 -12.42 -13.85 7.18
N ASN A 335 -12.61 -13.99 8.48
CA ASN A 335 -13.84 -14.51 9.08
C ASN A 335 -14.71 -13.33 9.55
N PHE A 336 -15.98 -13.35 9.18
CA PHE A 336 -16.93 -12.29 9.48
C PHE A 336 -17.94 -12.74 10.53
N ALA A 337 -18.21 -11.88 11.50
CA ALA A 337 -19.35 -12.02 12.40
C ALA A 337 -20.26 -10.80 12.22
N ILE A 338 -21.47 -11.03 11.70
CA ILE A 338 -22.38 -9.99 11.23
C ILE A 338 -23.68 -10.07 12.06
N PRO A 339 -24.05 -9.01 12.81
CA PRO A 339 -25.28 -9.01 13.59
C PRO A 339 -26.52 -8.96 12.71
N LYS A 340 -27.56 -9.64 13.17
CA LYS A 340 -28.90 -9.49 12.63
C LYS A 340 -29.45 -8.11 12.99
N GLY A 341 -30.26 -7.52 12.11
CA GLY A 341 -31.00 -6.30 12.46
C GLY A 341 -31.90 -6.50 13.70
N GLU A 342 -32.21 -5.40 14.40
CA GLU A 342 -33.18 -5.43 15.50
C GLU A 342 -34.58 -5.85 15.04
N LYS A 343 -35.39 -6.40 15.95
CA LYS A 343 -36.81 -6.66 15.69
C LYS A 343 -37.44 -5.33 15.31
N GLY A 344 -38.10 -5.28 14.16
CA GLY A 344 -38.81 -4.07 13.75
C GLY A 344 -39.89 -3.73 14.78
N ASP A 345 -40.12 -2.44 15.00
CA ASP A 345 -41.18 -1.95 15.87
C ASP A 345 -42.52 -2.62 15.50
N GLN A 346 -43.35 -2.85 16.51
CA GLN A 346 -44.71 -3.29 16.28
C GLN A 346 -45.40 -2.26 15.40
N GLY A 347 -45.99 -2.71 14.29
CA GLY A 347 -46.76 -1.82 13.41
C GLY A 347 -47.90 -1.17 14.18
N ASP A 348 -48.21 0.09 13.85
CA ASP A 348 -49.38 0.78 14.40
C ASP A 348 -50.62 -0.12 14.27
N PRO A 349 -51.49 -0.18 15.30
CA PRO A 349 -52.79 -0.85 15.17
C PRO A 349 -53.48 -0.34 13.90
N GLY A 350 -53.99 -1.27 13.08
CA GLY A 350 -54.67 -0.91 11.84
C GLY A 350 -55.70 0.18 12.10
N GLN A 351 -55.68 1.26 11.33
CA GLN A 351 -56.76 2.24 11.39
C GLN A 351 -58.06 1.48 11.14
N ASN A 352 -58.98 1.52 12.10
CA ASN A 352 -60.33 1.00 11.92
C ASN A 352 -60.83 1.42 10.54
N GLY A 353 -61.30 0.47 9.73
CA GLY A 353 -61.95 0.75 8.46
C GLY A 353 -63.21 1.58 8.70
N LYS A 354 -63.04 2.90 8.83
CA LYS A 354 -64.11 3.89 8.74
C LYS A 354 -64.23 4.15 7.25
N ASP A 355 -64.94 3.25 6.56
CA ASP A 355 -65.63 3.43 5.28
C ASP A 355 -66.26 2.09 4.88
N GLY A 356 -67.08 1.54 5.77
CA GLY A 356 -68.08 0.56 5.36
C GLY A 356 -69.27 1.33 4.83
N ILE A 357 -69.35 1.58 3.52
CA ILE A 357 -70.63 1.93 2.89
C ILE A 357 -71.55 0.74 3.14
N GLN A 358 -72.49 0.86 4.08
CA GLN A 358 -73.56 -0.12 4.27
C GLN A 358 -74.53 0.03 3.10
N LEU A 359 -74.34 -0.75 2.05
CA LEU A 359 -75.29 -0.83 0.94
C LEU A 359 -76.60 -1.46 1.45
N HIS A 360 -77.65 -0.65 1.55
CA HIS A 360 -79.00 -1.13 1.82
C HIS A 360 -79.62 -1.65 0.51
N TYR A 361 -79.81 -2.95 0.40
CA TYR A 361 -80.57 -3.57 -0.70
C TYR A 361 -82.03 -3.70 -0.27
N SER A 362 -82.96 -3.10 -1.00
CA SER A 362 -84.40 -3.27 -0.80
C SER A 362 -84.97 -4.16 -1.92
N ASP A 363 -85.72 -5.20 -1.55
CA ASP A 363 -86.36 -6.10 -2.51
C ASP A 363 -87.57 -5.46 -3.23
N THR A 364 -88.02 -4.28 -2.75
CA THR A 364 -89.12 -3.52 -3.36
C THR A 364 -88.79 -2.04 -3.54
N LEU A 365 -89.32 -1.45 -4.62
CA LEU A 365 -89.10 -0.04 -4.95
C LEU A 365 -89.72 0.92 -3.91
N GLU A 366 -90.82 0.53 -3.27
CA GLU A 366 -91.52 1.36 -2.27
C GLU A 366 -90.72 1.49 -0.97
N GLU A 367 -90.03 0.44 -0.53
CA GLU A 367 -89.20 0.45 0.68
C GLU A 367 -87.90 1.24 0.47
N GLY A 368 -87.25 1.10 -0.69
CA GLY A 368 -86.06 1.89 -1.03
C GLY A 368 -86.36 3.40 -1.15
N ILE A 369 -87.53 3.77 -1.66
CA ILE A 369 -87.98 5.17 -1.75
C ILE A 369 -88.34 5.75 -0.37
N ALA A 370 -88.88 4.94 0.54
CA ALA A 370 -89.18 5.40 1.90
C ALA A 370 -87.89 5.67 2.71
N TRP A 371 -86.91 4.77 2.64
CA TRP A 371 -85.64 4.89 3.36
C TRP A 371 -84.77 6.05 2.84
N SER A 372 -84.69 6.24 1.53
CA SER A 372 -83.92 7.33 0.90
C SER A 372 -84.42 8.74 1.21
N LYS A 373 -85.71 8.90 1.56
CA LYS A 373 -86.25 10.19 2.03
C LYS A 373 -85.78 10.55 3.44
N GLU A 374 -85.45 9.56 4.26
CA GLU A 374 -84.93 9.77 5.62
C GLU A 374 -83.39 9.87 5.64
N HIS A 375 -82.70 9.31 4.63
CA HIS A 375 -81.23 9.25 4.54
C HIS A 375 -80.73 9.68 3.15
N PRO A 376 -80.83 10.98 2.80
CA PRO A 376 -80.61 11.47 1.43
C PRO A 376 -79.15 11.44 0.97
N ASP A 377 -78.19 11.48 1.90
CA ASP A 377 -76.75 11.51 1.59
C ASP A 377 -76.18 10.10 1.30
N ASP A 378 -76.94 9.05 1.62
CA ASP A 378 -76.49 7.65 1.56
C ASP A 378 -77.14 6.84 0.42
N PHE A 379 -78.00 7.44 -0.42
CA PHE A 379 -78.78 6.70 -1.42
C PHE A 379 -78.22 6.78 -2.85
N VAL A 380 -77.89 5.61 -3.42
CA VAL A 380 -77.62 5.42 -4.86
C VAL A 380 -78.63 4.40 -5.41
N ALA A 381 -79.57 4.84 -6.25
CA ALA A 381 -80.55 3.95 -6.88
C ALA A 381 -79.90 3.12 -8.00
N VAL A 382 -79.94 1.79 -7.89
CA VAL A 382 -79.64 0.87 -9.00
C VAL A 382 -80.96 0.27 -9.48
N LEU A 383 -81.45 0.71 -10.64
CA LEU A 383 -82.56 0.08 -11.35
C LEU A 383 -82.00 -1.00 -12.26
N GLU A 384 -82.11 -2.27 -11.89
CA GLU A 384 -81.96 -3.37 -12.86
C GLU A 384 -83.34 -3.76 -13.39
N GLU A 385 -83.57 -3.37 -14.65
CA GLU A 385 -84.75 -3.73 -15.43
C GLU A 385 -84.61 -5.19 -15.88
N VAL A 386 -85.21 -6.14 -15.13
CA VAL A 386 -85.37 -7.52 -15.62
C VAL A 386 -86.51 -7.54 -16.62
N SER A 387 -86.21 -7.26 -17.89
CA SER A 387 -87.12 -7.50 -19.02
C SER A 387 -86.54 -8.58 -19.92
N THR A 388 -86.89 -9.83 -19.59
CA THR A 388 -87.15 -10.97 -20.49
C THR A 388 -86.42 -11.05 -21.84
N SER A 389 -85.54 -12.06 -21.96
CA SER A 389 -85.65 -13.10 -23.00
C SER A 389 -85.18 -14.43 -22.42
#